data_AF-A0A8T5A9C7-F1
#
_entry.id   AF-A0A8T5A9C7-F1
#
_cell.length_a   1.000
_cell.length_b   1.000
_cell.length_c   1.000
_cell.angle_alpha   90.00
_cell.angle_beta   90.00
_cell.angle_gamma   90.00
#
_symmetry.space_group_name_H-M   'P 1'
#
loop_
_entity.id
_entity.type
_entity.pdbx_description
1 polymer ?
#
loop_
_entity_poly.entity_id
_entity_poly.type
_entity_poly.pdbx_seq_one_letter_code
_entity_poly.pdbx_strand_id
1 'polypeptide(L)'
;MASKKLEFIKLLLIEADEFLMKGDAVQSSEKLYKAAEECIKALSEIFNLEEVKAAEEKGRWTVTLLEKAVRKLTNKLGIEVQLGWDAANHLHIWGFHEAKLDKEDVEGRKSIIKRLIELLEKHLLMNETTANPKKIVEDFRRLGAPLKGWLIPLFSQL
;
A
#
# COMPACT_ATOMS: atom_id res chain seq x y z
N MET A 1 -11.10 11.12 0.35
CA MET A 1 -10.89 10.12 -0.72
C MET A 1 -9.83 9.08 -0.32
N ALA A 2 -8.61 9.50 0.03
CA ALA A 2 -7.51 8.56 0.28
C ALA A 2 -7.68 7.67 1.53
N SER A 3 -8.32 8.18 2.59
CA SER A 3 -8.70 7.38 3.78
C SER A 3 -9.65 6.21 3.43
N LYS A 4 -10.67 6.42 2.59
CA LYS A 4 -11.56 5.36 2.10
C LYS A 4 -10.82 4.28 1.28
N LYS A 5 -9.80 4.67 0.51
CA LYS A 5 -8.97 3.71 -0.25
C LYS A 5 -8.16 2.84 0.69
N LEU A 6 -7.57 3.42 1.73
CA LEU A 6 -6.86 2.64 2.74
C LEU A 6 -7.79 1.68 3.48
N GLU A 7 -9.00 2.10 3.84
CA GLU A 7 -10.02 1.22 4.45
C GLU A 7 -10.35 0.04 3.54
N PHE A 8 -10.56 0.27 2.24
CA PHE A 8 -10.80 -0.79 1.28
C PHE A 8 -9.61 -1.76 1.14
N ILE A 9 -8.38 -1.24 1.08
CA ILE A 9 -7.16 -2.05 1.05
C ILE A 9 -7.05 -2.92 2.32
N LYS A 10 -7.37 -2.37 3.49
CA LYS A 10 -7.38 -3.14 4.75
C LYS A 10 -8.43 -4.24 4.75
N LEU A 11 -9.62 -3.96 4.21
CA LEU A 11 -10.66 -4.98 4.06
C LEU A 11 -10.17 -6.13 3.17
N LEU A 12 -9.50 -5.85 2.07
CA LEU A 12 -8.90 -6.88 1.20
C LEU A 12 -7.85 -7.73 1.93
N LEU A 13 -7.04 -7.13 2.81
CA LEU A 13 -6.10 -7.89 3.65
C LEU A 13 -6.82 -8.80 4.66
N ILE A 14 -7.91 -8.33 5.26
CA ILE A 14 -8.73 -9.14 6.17
C ILE A 14 -9.35 -10.31 5.42
N GLU A 15 -9.95 -10.08 4.26
CA GLU A 15 -10.51 -11.14 3.40
C GLU A 15 -9.41 -12.15 3.01
N ALA A 16 -8.22 -11.68 2.65
CA ALA A 16 -7.08 -12.55 2.34
C ALA A 16 -6.69 -13.46 3.52
N ASP A 17 -6.68 -12.91 4.73
CA ASP A 17 -6.39 -13.65 5.97
C ASP A 17 -7.51 -14.68 6.27
N GLU A 18 -8.78 -14.33 6.05
CA GLU A 18 -9.92 -15.26 6.20
C GLU A 18 -9.85 -16.43 5.21
N PHE A 19 -9.45 -16.20 3.96
CA PHE A 19 -9.24 -17.28 2.98
C PHE A 19 -8.08 -18.19 3.38
N LEU A 20 -6.96 -17.65 3.87
CA LEU A 20 -5.85 -18.47 4.39
C LEU A 20 -6.27 -19.34 5.57
N MET A 21 -7.09 -18.81 6.48
CA MET A 21 -7.61 -19.59 7.61
C MET A 21 -8.45 -20.78 7.16
N LYS A 22 -9.12 -20.66 6.00
CA LYS A 22 -9.93 -21.73 5.39
C LYS A 22 -9.11 -22.66 4.48
N GLY A 23 -7.81 -22.40 4.32
CA GLY A 23 -6.94 -23.15 3.40
C GLY A 23 -7.11 -22.78 1.92
N ASP A 24 -7.77 -21.67 1.62
CA ASP A 24 -8.02 -21.22 0.25
C ASP A 24 -6.91 -20.26 -0.22
N ALA A 25 -5.80 -20.86 -0.67
CA ALA A 25 -4.64 -20.12 -1.18
C ALA A 25 -4.95 -19.33 -2.47
N VAL A 26 -5.87 -19.84 -3.29
CA VAL A 26 -6.26 -19.23 -4.58
C VAL A 26 -6.97 -17.91 -4.34
N GLN A 27 -8.00 -17.90 -3.50
CA GLN A 27 -8.74 -16.67 -3.18
C GLN A 27 -7.90 -15.69 -2.36
N SER A 28 -7.08 -16.18 -1.43
CA SER A 28 -6.17 -15.30 -0.71
C SER A 28 -5.19 -14.59 -1.64
N SER A 29 -4.63 -15.32 -2.62
CA SER A 29 -3.73 -14.76 -3.63
C SER A 29 -4.38 -13.64 -4.44
N GLU A 30 -5.64 -13.82 -4.85
CA GLU A 30 -6.41 -12.80 -5.57
C GLU A 30 -6.60 -11.53 -4.72
N LYS A 31 -6.99 -11.68 -3.45
CA LYS A 31 -7.20 -10.56 -2.53
C LYS A 31 -5.93 -9.78 -2.25
N LEU A 32 -4.81 -10.47 -2.05
CA LEU A 32 -3.50 -9.84 -1.85
C LEU A 32 -3.02 -9.08 -3.08
N TYR A 33 -3.21 -9.64 -4.28
CA TYR A 33 -2.94 -8.92 -5.53
C TYR A 33 -3.80 -7.65 -5.63
N LYS A 34 -5.09 -7.75 -5.34
CA LYS A 34 -5.99 -6.60 -5.42
C LYS A 34 -5.63 -5.51 -4.41
N ALA A 35 -5.21 -5.89 -3.20
CA ALA A 35 -4.74 -4.96 -2.18
C ALA A 35 -3.50 -4.19 -2.65
N ALA A 36 -2.53 -4.88 -3.25
CA ALA A 36 -1.33 -4.26 -3.83
C ALA A 36 -1.68 -3.34 -5.01
N GLU A 37 -2.56 -3.78 -5.92
CA GLU A 37 -3.01 -2.98 -7.06
C GLU A 37 -3.64 -1.65 -6.61
N GLU A 38 -4.59 -1.69 -5.66
CA GLU A 38 -5.24 -0.48 -5.14
C GLU A 38 -4.25 0.41 -4.35
N CYS A 39 -3.27 -0.20 -3.67
CA CYS A 39 -2.20 0.55 -3.01
C CYS A 39 -1.35 1.34 -4.01
N ILE A 40 -0.91 0.72 -5.12
CA ILE A 40 -0.15 1.41 -6.18
C ILE A 40 -0.97 2.55 -6.78
N LYS A 41 -2.26 2.35 -7.03
CA LYS A 41 -3.15 3.43 -7.53
C LYS A 41 -3.24 4.59 -6.54
N ALA A 42 -3.44 4.30 -5.25
CA ALA A 42 -3.54 5.32 -4.21
C ALA A 42 -2.22 6.10 -4.04
N LEU A 43 -1.07 5.41 -4.03
CA LEU A 43 0.25 6.04 -4.01
C LEU A 43 0.46 6.90 -5.26
N SER A 44 0.04 6.43 -6.44
CA SER A 44 0.16 7.20 -7.69
C SER A 44 -0.61 8.51 -7.64
N GLU A 45 -1.78 8.52 -7.02
CA GLU A 45 -2.56 9.75 -6.77
C GLU A 45 -1.86 10.69 -5.81
N ILE A 46 -1.35 10.17 -4.67
CA ILE A 46 -0.62 10.98 -3.67
C ILE A 46 0.59 11.68 -4.29
N PHE A 47 1.30 10.97 -5.17
CA PHE A 47 2.49 11.50 -5.84
C PHE A 47 2.21 12.18 -7.18
N ASN A 48 0.94 12.41 -7.51
CA ASN A 48 0.48 13.08 -8.74
C ASN A 48 1.14 12.52 -10.02
N LEU A 49 1.20 11.19 -10.14
CA LEU A 49 1.78 10.54 -11.31
C LEU A 49 0.87 10.69 -12.54
N GLU A 50 1.46 10.90 -13.71
CA GLU A 50 0.72 11.04 -14.98
C GLU A 50 -0.07 9.77 -15.35
N GLU A 51 0.34 8.61 -14.85
CA GLU A 51 -0.34 7.33 -15.02
C GLU A 51 -1.79 7.36 -14.54
N VAL A 52 -2.11 8.20 -13.54
CA VAL A 52 -3.49 8.39 -13.05
C VAL A 52 -4.36 8.97 -14.17
N LYS A 53 -3.93 10.08 -14.77
CA LYS A 53 -4.64 10.73 -15.90
C LYS A 53 -4.74 9.79 -17.09
N ALA A 54 -3.66 9.09 -17.42
CA ALA A 54 -3.67 8.12 -18.51
C ALA A 54 -4.65 6.95 -18.27
N ALA A 55 -4.84 6.53 -17.02
CA ALA A 55 -5.84 5.52 -16.65
C ALA A 55 -7.26 6.08 -16.76
N GLU A 56 -7.50 7.32 -16.35
CA GLU A 56 -8.79 8.02 -16.48
C GLU A 56 -9.20 8.18 -17.95
N GLU A 57 -8.29 8.65 -18.81
CA GLU A 57 -8.51 8.80 -20.26
C GLU A 57 -8.83 7.46 -20.93
N LYS A 58 -8.23 6.36 -20.45
CA LYS A 58 -8.50 5.00 -20.93
C LYS A 58 -9.73 4.37 -20.28
N GLY A 59 -10.33 5.00 -19.26
CA GLY A 59 -11.40 4.46 -18.44
C GLY A 59 -11.00 3.26 -17.56
N ARG A 60 -9.72 2.88 -17.53
CA ARG A 60 -9.21 1.76 -16.72
C ARG A 60 -7.70 1.84 -16.51
N TRP A 61 -7.26 1.27 -15.38
CA TRP A 61 -5.86 0.89 -15.20
C TRP A 61 -5.53 -0.34 -16.04
N THR A 62 -4.34 -0.34 -16.64
CA THR A 62 -3.77 -1.50 -17.33
C THR A 62 -2.53 -1.95 -16.58
N VAL A 63 -2.14 -3.23 -16.71
CA VAL A 63 -0.89 -3.73 -16.13
C VAL A 63 0.30 -2.88 -16.57
N THR A 64 0.34 -2.46 -17.84
CA THR A 64 1.39 -1.56 -18.34
C THR A 64 1.42 -0.20 -17.63
N LEU A 65 0.28 0.36 -17.25
CA LEU A 65 0.25 1.60 -16.45
C LEU A 65 0.70 1.34 -15.01
N LEU A 66 0.31 0.22 -14.42
CA LEU A 66 0.75 -0.18 -13.08
C LEU A 66 2.27 -0.37 -13.03
N GLU A 67 2.86 -1.08 -13.98
CA GLU A 67 4.33 -1.24 -14.10
C GLU A 67 5.07 0.10 -14.21
N LYS A 68 4.52 1.04 -14.99
CA LYS A 68 5.10 2.39 -15.10
C LYS A 68 5.01 3.16 -13.78
N ALA A 69 3.88 3.08 -13.10
CA ALA A 69 3.68 3.69 -11.79
C ALA A 69 4.61 3.08 -10.74
N VAL A 70 4.73 1.75 -10.68
CA VAL A 70 5.62 1.02 -9.76
C VAL A 70 7.06 1.48 -9.91
N ARG A 71 7.58 1.57 -11.14
CA ARG A 71 8.95 2.09 -11.39
C ARG A 71 9.13 3.51 -10.87
N LYS A 72 8.17 4.40 -11.14
CA LYS A 72 8.24 5.81 -10.68
C LYS A 72 8.13 5.93 -9.16
N LEU A 73 7.26 5.15 -8.54
CA LEU A 73 7.09 5.09 -7.09
C LEU A 73 8.33 4.49 -6.43
N THR A 74 8.94 3.45 -7.01
CA THR A 74 10.19 2.86 -6.52
C THR A 74 11.31 3.88 -6.48
N ASN A 75 11.45 4.71 -7.52
CA ASN A 75 12.44 5.80 -7.52
C ASN A 75 12.20 6.86 -6.44
N LYS A 76 10.96 7.01 -5.95
CA LYS A 76 10.57 8.01 -4.95
C LYS A 76 10.56 7.47 -3.52
N LEU A 77 10.16 6.22 -3.36
CA LEU A 77 9.82 5.61 -2.07
C LEU A 77 10.77 4.48 -1.66
N GLY A 78 11.59 3.99 -2.59
CA GLY A 78 12.54 2.91 -2.38
C GLY A 78 12.04 1.54 -2.89
N ILE A 79 12.92 0.55 -2.75
CA ILE A 79 12.79 -0.77 -3.37
C ILE A 79 11.58 -1.59 -2.87
N GLU A 80 11.07 -1.30 -1.68
CA GLU A 80 9.91 -2.00 -1.11
C GLU A 80 8.67 -1.91 -2.01
N VAL A 81 8.54 -0.86 -2.84
CA VAL A 81 7.45 -0.75 -3.82
C VAL A 81 7.53 -1.85 -4.87
N GLN A 82 8.70 -2.02 -5.49
CA GLN A 82 8.93 -3.07 -6.48
C GLN A 82 8.76 -4.46 -5.85
N LEU A 83 9.31 -4.69 -4.65
CA LEU A 83 9.20 -5.98 -3.97
C LEU A 83 7.75 -6.35 -3.65
N GLY A 84 6.94 -5.40 -3.16
CA GLY A 84 5.52 -5.62 -2.90
C GLY A 84 4.73 -5.93 -4.17
N TRP A 85 5.03 -5.22 -5.27
CA TRP A 85 4.39 -5.45 -6.56
C TRP A 85 4.78 -6.80 -7.19
N ASP A 86 6.06 -7.16 -7.16
CA ASP A 86 6.54 -8.44 -7.71
C ASP A 86 5.97 -9.63 -6.92
N ALA A 87 5.91 -9.51 -5.59
CA ALA A 87 5.26 -10.50 -4.74
C ALA A 87 3.76 -10.66 -5.09
N ALA A 88 3.05 -9.54 -5.30
CA ALA A 88 1.65 -9.55 -5.69
C ALA A 88 1.42 -10.15 -7.09
N ASN A 89 2.24 -9.82 -8.09
CA ASN A 89 2.16 -10.42 -9.42
C ASN A 89 2.42 -11.92 -9.40
N HIS A 90 3.38 -12.36 -8.58
CA HIS A 90 3.65 -13.78 -8.42
C HIS A 90 2.42 -14.50 -7.85
N LEU A 91 1.75 -13.94 -6.83
CA LEU A 91 0.49 -14.48 -6.30
C LEU A 91 -0.63 -14.46 -7.34
N HIS A 92 -0.74 -13.40 -8.14
CA HIS A 92 -1.77 -13.31 -9.17
C HIS A 92 -1.63 -14.40 -10.23
N ILE A 93 -0.42 -14.65 -10.72
CA ILE A 93 -0.17 -15.63 -11.76
C ILE A 93 -0.18 -17.05 -11.15
N TRP A 94 0.73 -17.31 -10.22
CA TRP A 94 0.97 -18.67 -9.73
C TRP A 94 -0.05 -19.12 -8.69
N GLY A 95 -0.60 -18.19 -7.91
CA GLY A 95 -1.60 -18.48 -6.89
C GLY A 95 -3.02 -18.47 -7.46
N PHE A 96 -3.43 -17.37 -8.10
CA PHE A 96 -4.82 -17.22 -8.55
C PHE A 96 -5.10 -17.91 -9.89
N HIS A 97 -4.35 -17.59 -10.96
CA HIS A 97 -4.63 -18.15 -12.29
C HIS A 97 -4.19 -19.61 -12.42
N GLU A 98 -3.04 -19.97 -11.86
CA GLU A 98 -2.47 -21.31 -12.01
C GLU A 98 -2.78 -22.26 -10.87
N ALA A 99 -3.22 -21.75 -9.70
CA ALA A 99 -3.52 -22.54 -8.51
C ALA A 99 -2.38 -23.49 -8.07
N LYS A 100 -1.13 -23.03 -8.16
CA LYS A 100 0.09 -23.82 -7.87
C LYS A 100 0.72 -23.53 -6.52
N LEU A 101 0.26 -22.51 -5.80
CA LEU A 101 0.81 -22.10 -4.51
C LEU A 101 -0.01 -22.67 -3.36
N ASP A 102 0.67 -23.06 -2.29
CA ASP A 102 0.05 -23.45 -1.04
C ASP A 102 -0.09 -22.27 -0.07
N LYS A 103 -0.57 -22.55 1.15
CA LYS A 103 -0.78 -21.52 2.17
C LYS A 103 0.54 -20.85 2.58
N GLU A 104 1.58 -21.65 2.75
CA GLU A 104 2.90 -21.22 3.18
C GLU A 104 3.55 -20.28 2.14
N ASP A 105 3.41 -20.59 0.85
CA ASP A 105 3.82 -19.75 -0.27
C ASP A 105 3.16 -18.37 -0.24
N VAL A 106 1.86 -18.33 0.09
CA VAL A 106 1.06 -17.10 0.18
C VAL A 106 1.45 -16.30 1.43
N GLU A 107 1.61 -16.94 2.59
CA GLU A 107 2.03 -16.29 3.83
C GLU A 107 3.40 -15.61 3.70
N GLY A 108 4.36 -16.27 3.04
CA GLY A 108 5.69 -15.71 2.79
C GLY A 108 5.64 -14.36 2.05
N ARG A 109 4.76 -14.25 1.05
CA ARG A 109 4.60 -13.04 0.22
C ARG A 109 3.68 -12.00 0.84
N LYS A 110 2.69 -12.41 1.63
CA LYS A 110 1.78 -11.51 2.36
C LYS A 110 2.56 -10.48 3.19
N SER A 111 3.64 -10.89 3.85
CA SER A 111 4.47 -9.98 4.66
C SER A 111 5.11 -8.84 3.84
N ILE A 112 5.49 -9.12 2.59
CA ILE A 112 6.10 -8.17 1.66
C ILE A 112 5.04 -7.18 1.17
N ILE A 113 3.84 -7.67 0.85
CA ILE A 113 2.71 -6.83 0.43
C ILE A 113 2.23 -5.92 1.57
N LYS A 114 2.25 -6.41 2.82
CA LYS A 114 1.93 -5.57 4.00
C LYS A 114 2.89 -4.38 4.13
N ARG A 115 4.20 -4.56 3.89
CA ARG A 115 5.17 -3.44 3.89
C ARG A 115 4.88 -2.40 2.81
N LEU A 116 4.44 -2.81 1.61
CA LEU A 116 3.99 -1.86 0.58
C LEU A 116 2.79 -1.04 1.07
N ILE A 117 1.84 -1.66 1.75
CA ILE A 117 0.64 -0.97 2.28
C ILE A 117 1.01 -0.02 3.43
N GLU A 118 1.96 -0.39 4.29
CA GLU A 118 2.49 0.48 5.34
C GLU A 118 3.14 1.77 4.77
N LEU A 119 3.74 1.71 3.57
CA LEU A 119 4.22 2.92 2.88
C LEU A 119 3.07 3.88 2.56
N LEU A 120 1.93 3.37 2.09
CA LEU A 120 0.74 4.19 1.84
C LEU A 120 0.25 4.83 3.13
N GLU A 121 0.14 4.07 4.22
CA GLU A 121 -0.28 4.60 5.52
C GLU A 121 0.63 5.73 6.00
N LYS A 122 1.94 5.51 5.93
CA LYS A 122 2.94 6.50 6.32
C LYS A 122 2.76 7.82 5.54
N HIS A 123 2.55 7.75 4.23
CA HIS A 123 2.39 8.95 3.41
C HIS A 123 1.04 9.64 3.59
N LEU A 124 -0.01 8.89 3.92
CA LEU A 124 -1.30 9.49 4.30
C LEU A 124 -1.18 10.26 5.62
N LEU A 125 -0.54 9.66 6.63
CA LEU A 125 -0.30 10.31 7.93
C LEU A 125 0.57 11.57 7.78
N MET A 126 1.63 11.51 6.97
CA MET A 126 2.48 12.66 6.68
C MET A 126 1.70 13.80 6.00
N ASN A 127 0.85 13.49 5.01
CA ASN A 127 0.05 14.50 4.33
C ASN A 127 -0.97 15.16 5.28
N GLU A 128 -1.66 14.38 6.12
CA GLU A 128 -2.58 14.92 7.14
C GLU A 128 -1.83 15.79 8.17
N THR A 129 -0.62 15.39 8.54
CA THR A 129 0.26 16.14 9.44
C THR A 129 0.68 17.48 8.85
N THR A 130 1.09 17.50 7.57
CA THR A 130 1.43 18.76 6.88
C THR A 130 0.22 19.68 6.70
N ALA A 131 -0.98 19.11 6.60
CA ALA A 131 -2.23 19.87 6.47
C ALA A 131 -2.76 20.42 7.80
N ASN A 132 -2.40 19.83 8.95
CA ASN A 132 -2.83 20.29 10.27
C ASN A 132 -1.76 20.02 11.36
N PRO A 133 -0.88 21.00 11.65
CA PRO A 133 0.19 20.86 12.63
C PRO A 133 -0.28 20.57 14.06
N LYS A 134 -1.51 20.93 14.44
CA LYS A 134 -2.04 20.63 15.79
C LYS A 134 -2.29 19.14 16.01
N LYS A 135 -2.57 18.39 14.94
CA LYS A 135 -2.78 16.94 14.97
C LYS A 135 -1.48 16.16 15.30
N ILE A 136 -0.32 16.76 15.02
CA ILE A 136 1.02 16.21 15.34
C ILE A 136 1.11 15.79 16.81
N VAL A 137 0.67 16.68 17.71
CA VAL A 137 0.81 16.46 19.16
C VAL A 137 -0.08 15.30 19.62
N GLU A 138 -1.25 15.11 19.00
CA GLU A 138 -2.17 14.03 19.34
C GLU A 138 -1.71 12.68 18.79
N ASP A 139 -1.21 12.63 17.55
CA ASP A 139 -0.77 11.38 16.91
C ASP A 139 0.53 10.84 17.53
N PHE A 140 1.50 11.72 17.86
CA PHE A 140 2.70 11.31 18.61
C PHE A 140 2.37 10.80 20.02
N ARG A 141 1.35 11.39 20.67
CA ARG A 141 0.88 10.94 21.99
C ARG A 141 0.17 9.59 21.91
N ARG A 142 -0.53 9.29 20.81
CA ARG A 142 -1.15 7.98 20.55
C ARG A 142 -0.15 6.85 20.28
N LEU A 143 0.98 7.17 19.63
CA LEU A 143 1.97 6.17 19.23
C LEU A 143 3.00 5.82 20.32
N GLY A 144 2.98 6.47 21.48
CA GLY A 144 3.90 6.19 22.60
C GLY A 144 5.38 6.41 22.27
N ALA A 145 5.69 7.06 21.14
CA ALA A 145 7.05 7.26 20.69
C ALA A 145 7.66 8.51 21.38
N PRO A 146 8.90 8.44 21.91
CA PRO A 146 9.55 9.61 22.50
C PRO A 146 9.77 10.65 21.40
N LEU A 147 9.31 11.88 21.64
CA LEU A 147 9.54 13.04 20.76
C LEU A 147 11.06 13.24 20.59
N LYS A 148 11.63 12.77 19.46
CA LYS A 148 13.05 12.99 19.16
C LYS A 148 13.28 14.45 18.78
N GLY A 149 14.43 14.98 19.19
CA GLY A 149 14.80 16.41 19.18
C GLY A 149 14.81 17.15 17.83
N TRP A 150 14.43 16.51 16.73
CA TRP A 150 14.27 17.13 15.42
C TRP A 150 12.91 17.85 15.26
N LEU A 151 11.98 17.67 16.21
CA LEU A 151 10.69 18.37 16.26
C LEU A 151 10.74 19.71 17.03
N ILE A 152 11.80 19.98 17.79
CA ILE A 152 11.92 21.18 18.64
C ILE A 152 11.78 22.50 17.86
N PRO A 153 12.29 22.67 16.62
CA PRO A 153 12.17 23.94 15.91
C PRO A 153 10.71 24.29 15.51
N LEU A 154 9.81 23.30 15.42
CA LEU A 154 8.40 23.54 15.11
C LEU A 154 7.60 24.08 16.31
N PHE A 155 8.08 23.86 17.54
CA PHE A 155 7.39 24.29 18.76
C PHE A 155 7.82 25.69 19.24
N SER A 156 8.90 26.27 18.72
CA SER A 156 9.38 27.60 19.14
C SER A 156 8.74 28.78 18.38
N GLN A 157 7.77 28.52 17.50
CA GLN A 157 7.05 29.53 16.72
C GLN A 157 5.53 29.47 16.91
N LEU A 158 5.05 28.73 17.92
CA LEU A 158 3.67 28.75 18.43
C LEU A 158 3.68 29.34 19.84
#